data_AF-A0A3C1E1G3-F1
#
_entry.id   AF-A0A3C1E1G3-F1
#
_cell.length_a   1.000
_cell.length_b   1.000
_cell.length_c   1.000
_cell.angle_alpha   90.00
_cell.angle_beta   90.00
_cell.angle_gamma   90.00
#
_symmetry.space_group_name_H-M   'P 1'
#
loop_
_entity.id
_entity.type
_entity.pdbx_description
1 polymer ?
#
loop_
_entity_poly.entity_id
_entity_poly.type
_entity_poly.pdbx_seq_one_letter_code
_entity_poly.pdbx_strand_id
1 'polypeptide(L)' 'MTFTAQMGRDSLVIDGVALSSRLIMGTGGAPSLDGLGAALLASGTELTTVAMRRHSPGAAGSLFELLVDNGIR' A
#
# COMPACT_ATOMS: atom_id res chain seq x y z
N MET A 1 -17.47 30.12 -17.56
CA MET A 1 -18.00 28.77 -17.24
C MET A 1 -17.23 28.27 -16.05
N THR A 2 -17.81 28.39 -14.85
CA THR A 2 -17.12 28.01 -13.61
C THR A 2 -17.51 26.57 -13.30
N PHE A 3 -16.57 25.64 -13.48
CA PHE A 3 -16.72 24.28 -12.98
C PHE A 3 -16.47 24.29 -11.46
N THR A 4 -17.54 24.24 -10.68
CA THR A 4 -17.44 23.80 -9.28
C THR A 4 -17.33 22.28 -9.31
N ALA A 5 -16.09 21.77 -9.33
CA ALA A 5 -15.85 20.35 -9.06
C ALA A 5 -16.26 20.09 -7.60
N GLN A 6 -17.39 19.40 -7.42
CA GLN A 6 -17.75 18.83 -6.14
C GLN A 6 -16.67 17.80 -5.79
N MET A 7 -15.70 18.14 -4.93
CA MET A 7 -14.65 17.22 -4.49
C MET A 7 -15.19 16.18 -3.50
N GLY A 8 -16.24 15.45 -3.88
CA GLY A 8 -16.48 14.15 -3.27
C GLY A 8 -15.23 13.32 -3.51
N ARG A 9 -14.62 12.74 -2.47
CA ARG A 9 -13.43 11.89 -2.61
C ARG A 9 -13.71 10.83 -3.66
N ASP A 10 -13.13 11.00 -4.85
CA ASP A 10 -13.20 10.04 -5.94
C ASP A 10 -12.36 8.84 -5.52
N SER A 11 -13.00 7.92 -4.79
CA SER A 11 -12.36 6.77 -4.16
C SER A 11 -12.12 5.71 -5.22
N LEU A 12 -10.94 5.11 -5.19
CA LEU A 12 -10.65 3.93 -6.00
C LEU A 12 -11.33 2.73 -5.35
N VAL A 13 -12.27 2.08 -6.03
CA VAL A 13 -12.94 0.87 -5.52
C VAL A 13 -12.41 -0.35 -6.26
N ILE A 14 -11.78 -1.28 -5.53
CA ILE A 14 -11.30 -2.56 -6.05
C ILE A 14 -11.99 -3.66 -5.26
N ASP A 15 -12.73 -4.53 -5.95
CA ASP A 15 -13.47 -5.63 -5.32
C ASP A 15 -14.34 -5.20 -4.13
N GLY A 16 -15.03 -4.06 -4.27
CA GLY A 16 -15.86 -3.47 -3.20
C GLY A 16 -15.08 -2.78 -2.06
N VAL A 17 -13.75 -2.85 -2.04
CA VAL A 17 -12.91 -2.13 -1.08
C VAL A 17 -12.64 -0.72 -1.58
N ALA A 18 -13.09 0.29 -0.84
CA ALA A 18 -12.80 1.68 -1.13
C ALA A 18 -11.42 2.08 -0.60
N LEU A 19 -10.59 2.66 -1.47
CA LEU A 19 -9.29 3.24 -1.20
C LEU A 19 -9.35 4.74 -1.48
N SER A 20 -8.80 5.53 -0.56
CA SER A 20 -8.66 6.97 -0.69
C SER A 20 -7.44 7.37 -1.54
N SER A 21 -6.39 6.55 -1.51
CA SER A 21 -5.18 6.70 -2.30
C SER A 21 -5.33 6.04 -3.67
N ARG A 22 -4.83 6.72 -4.70
CA ARG A 22 -4.74 6.20 -6.08
C ARG A 22 -3.35 5.69 -6.43
N LEU A 23 -2.42 5.79 -5.49
CA LEU A 23 -1.06 5.30 -5.66
C LEU A 23 -0.97 3.86 -5.16
N ILE A 24 -0.73 2.93 -6.07
CA ILE A 24 -0.40 1.53 -5.76
C ILE A 24 1.12 1.40 -5.86
N MET A 25 1.77 0.97 -4.78
CA MET A 25 3.22 0.73 -4.78
C MET A 25 3.56 -0.73 -5.01
N GLY A 26 4.75 -0.99 -5.55
CA GLY A 26 5.37 -2.31 -5.53
C GLY A 26 6.41 -2.43 -4.43
N THR A 27 6.62 -3.66 -3.94
CA THR A 27 7.65 -3.97 -2.93
C THR A 27 8.97 -4.49 -3.54
N GLY A 28 8.96 -4.83 -4.84
CA GLY A 28 10.12 -5.35 -5.54
C GLY A 28 11.22 -4.30 -5.75
N GLY A 29 12.49 -4.73 -5.66
CA GLY A 29 13.64 -3.87 -5.91
C GLY A 29 14.02 -2.91 -4.78
N ALA A 30 13.28 -2.91 -3.66
CA ALA A 30 13.66 -2.13 -2.50
C ALA A 30 14.99 -2.65 -1.90
N PRO A 31 15.94 -1.76 -1.57
CA PRO A 31 17.27 -2.15 -1.09
C PRO A 31 17.26 -2.70 0.34
N SER A 32 16.22 -2.38 1.12
CA SER A 32 16.01 -2.83 2.49
C SER A 32 14.54 -2.78 2.88
N LEU A 33 14.16 -3.52 3.93
CA LEU A 33 12.80 -3.46 4.50
C LEU A 33 12.52 -2.12 5.18
N ASP A 34 13.49 -1.56 5.90
CA ASP A 34 13.34 -0.25 6.55
C ASP A 34 13.08 0.86 5.53
N GLY A 35 13.83 0.86 4.42
CA GLY A 35 13.66 1.83 3.34
C GLY A 35 12.32 1.66 2.62
N LEU A 36 11.89 0.42 2.42
CA LEU A 36 10.57 0.11 1.87
C LEU A 36 9.46 0.62 2.80
N GLY A 37 9.55 0.34 4.11
CA GLY A 37 8.58 0.80 5.11
C GLY A 37 8.46 2.32 5.14
N ALA A 38 9.58 3.03 5.16
CA ALA A 38 9.60 4.49 5.09
C ALA A 38 8.94 5.01 3.80
N ALA A 39 9.21 4.39 2.65
CA ALA A 39 8.62 4.78 1.37
C ALA A 39 7.11 4.53 1.32
N LEU A 40 6.65 3.36 1.79
CA LEU A 40 5.23 3.01 1.86
C LEU A 40 4.46 4.03 2.72
N LEU A 41 4.96 4.34 3.91
CA LEU A 41 4.34 5.30 4.82
C LEU A 41 4.31 6.72 4.24
N ALA A 42 5.45 7.19 3.71
CA ALA A 42 5.54 8.52 3.13
C ALA A 42 4.63 8.70 1.89
N SER A 43 4.39 7.61 1.15
CA SER A 43 3.55 7.64 -0.05
C SER A 43 2.05 7.74 0.24
N GLY A 44 1.61 7.34 1.45
CA GLY A 44 0.19 7.18 1.77
C GLY A 44 -0.52 6.13 0.93
N THR A 45 0.20 5.12 0.41
CA THR A 45 -0.42 3.99 -0.27
C THR A 45 -1.23 3.14 0.71
N GLU A 46 -2.38 2.66 0.26
CA GLU A 46 -3.25 1.76 1.03
C GLU A 46 -3.25 0.33 0.47
N LEU A 47 -2.61 0.13 -0.69
CA LEU A 47 -2.54 -1.12 -1.43
C LEU A 47 -1.16 -1.27 -2.08
N THR A 48 -0.49 -2.39 -1.83
CA THR A 48 0.79 -2.72 -2.46
C THR A 48 0.75 -4.07 -3.16
N THR A 49 1.75 -4.31 -4.01
CA THR A 49 1.95 -5.61 -4.66
C THR A 49 3.17 -6.31 -4.09
N VAL A 50 3.03 -7.62 -3.87
CA VAL A 50 4.09 -8.48 -3.36
C VAL A 50 4.41 -9.59 -4.35
N ALA A 51 5.69 -9.91 -4.48
CA ALA A 51 6.12 -11.08 -5.23
C ALA A 51 6.02 -12.32 -4.34
N MET A 52 5.03 -13.18 -4.60
CA MET A 52 4.81 -14.39 -3.81
C MET A 52 5.98 -15.36 -3.91
N ARG A 53 6.49 -15.78 -2.76
CA ARG A 53 7.51 -16.83 -2.58
C ARG A 53 7.07 -17.75 -1.45
N ARG A 54 7.72 -18.89 -1.29
CA ARG A 54 7.49 -19.74 -0.10
C ARG A 54 7.77 -18.92 1.16
N HIS A 55 6.75 -18.76 1.99
CA HIS A 55 6.79 -18.00 3.23
C HIS A 55 6.51 -18.91 4.42
N SER A 56 7.37 -18.84 5.43
CA SER A 56 7.17 -19.53 6.71
C SER A 56 6.59 -18.53 7.71
N PRO A 57 5.39 -18.76 8.29
CA PRO A 57 4.69 -17.79 9.15
C PRO A 57 5.41 -17.34 10.44
N GLY A 58 6.57 -17.89 10.77
CA GLY A 58 7.32 -17.60 12.00
C GLY A 58 8.53 -16.66 11.83
N ALA A 59 8.73 -16.06 10.66
CA ALA A 59 9.84 -15.14 10.45
C ALA A 59 9.49 -13.73 10.96
N ALA A 60 10.02 -13.35 12.12
CA ALA A 60 9.92 -11.98 12.65
C ALA A 60 10.64 -10.98 11.73
N GLY A 61 10.11 -9.76 11.64
CA GLY A 61 10.62 -8.71 10.76
C GLY A 61 10.34 -9.00 9.28
N SER A 62 9.27 -9.71 8.96
CA SER A 62 8.91 -10.00 7.57
C SER A 62 8.25 -8.81 6.87
N LEU A 63 8.25 -8.83 5.54
CA LEU A 63 7.45 -7.89 4.74
C LEU A 63 5.97 -7.94 5.12
N PHE A 64 5.42 -9.12 5.38
CA PHE A 64 4.00 -9.26 5.72
C PHE A 64 3.66 -8.64 7.07
N GLU A 65 4.54 -8.78 8.06
CA GLU A 65 4.39 -8.12 9.37
C GLU A 65 4.38 -6.60 9.19
N LEU A 66 5.33 -6.04 8.43
CA LEU A 66 5.35 -4.62 8.08
C LEU A 66 4.05 -4.14 7.43
N LEU A 67 3.47 -4.89 6.48
CA LEU A 67 2.24 -4.50 5.81
C LEU A 67 1.02 -4.55 6.75
N VAL A 68 0.91 -5.63 7.55
CA VAL A 68 -0.18 -5.82 8.51
C VAL A 68 -0.15 -4.74 9.59
N ASP A 69 1.03 -4.45 10.16
CA ASP A 69 1.20 -3.44 11.21
C ASP A 69 0.81 -2.03 10.75
N ASN A 70 0.97 -1.74 9.46
CA ASN A 70 0.64 -0.44 8.87
C ASN A 70 -0.71 -0.43 8.14
N GLY A 71 -1.48 -1.53 8.19
CA GLY A 71 -2.80 -1.62 7.56
C GLY A 71 -2.79 -1.51 6.03
N ILE A 72 -1.65 -1.81 5.41
CA ILE A 72 -1.48 -1.79 3.95
C ILE A 72 -1.91 -3.15 3.41
N ARG A 73 -2.80 -3.13 2.40
CA ARG A 73 -3.32 -4.34 1.76
C ARG A 73 -2.38 -4.88 0.70
#